data_AF-A0A7X7J6F1-F1
#
_entry.id   AF-A0A7X7J6F1-F1
#
_cell.length_a   1.000
_cell.length_b   1.000
_cell.length_c   1.000
_cell.angle_alpha   90.00
_cell.angle_beta   90.00
_cell.angle_gamma   90.00
#
_symmetry.space_group_name_H-M   'P 1'
#
loop_
_entity.id
_entity.type
_entity.pdbx_description
1 polymer ?
#
loop_
_entity_poly.entity_id
_entity_poly.type
_entity_poly.pdbx_seq_one_letter_code
_entity_poly.pdbx_strand_id
1 'polypeptide(L)'
;LAQFKALDIHWHYWTFKAIKNYMFPDGVYSYGANDPWVNRAGPDSGWDSWARLWPTHKKQMIASWRTEKFSLNALIVKEIRDAC
;
A
#
# COMPACT_ATOMS: atom_id res chain seq x y z
N LEU A 1 12.78 -2.65 -13.14
CA LEU A 1 11.57 -2.16 -13.86
C LEU A 1 10.75 -3.27 -14.52
N ALA A 2 11.35 -4.18 -15.30
CA ALA A 2 10.62 -5.30 -15.93
C ALA A 2 9.90 -6.22 -14.92
N GLN A 3 10.56 -6.57 -13.81
CA GLN A 3 9.96 -7.38 -12.73
C GLN A 3 8.78 -6.69 -12.03
N PHE A 4 8.82 -5.37 -11.90
CA PHE A 4 7.73 -4.57 -11.33
C PHE A 4 6.49 -4.57 -12.24
N LYS A 5 6.69 -4.38 -13.55
CA LYS A 5 5.61 -4.53 -14.55
C LYS A 5 5.07 -5.95 -14.60
N ALA A 6 5.94 -6.96 -14.57
CA ALA A 6 5.53 -8.36 -14.63
C ALA A 6 4.69 -8.82 -13.43
N LEU A 7 4.86 -8.18 -12.27
CA LEU A 7 4.14 -8.50 -11.03
C LEU A 7 2.99 -7.53 -10.73
N ASP A 8 2.72 -6.56 -11.61
CA ASP A 8 1.81 -5.44 -11.37
C ASP A 8 2.10 -4.69 -10.05
N ILE A 9 3.39 -4.62 -9.70
CA ILE A 9 3.88 -3.94 -8.51
C ILE A 9 4.38 -2.57 -8.94
N HIS A 10 3.57 -1.55 -8.67
CA HIS A 10 3.97 -0.15 -8.85
C HIS A 10 4.71 0.31 -7.59
N TRP A 11 6.00 0.65 -7.72
CA TRP A 11 6.84 1.19 -6.64
C TRP A 11 6.75 2.73 -6.52
N HIS A 12 5.78 3.37 -7.18
CA HIS A 12 5.67 4.82 -7.15
C HIS A 12 5.31 5.27 -5.74
N TYR A 13 6.34 5.79 -5.07
CA TYR A 13 6.28 6.56 -3.85
C TYR A 13 5.18 7.63 -4.00
N TRP A 14 4.34 7.75 -2.97
CA TRP A 14 3.45 8.88 -2.66
C TRP A 14 3.18 9.87 -3.82
N THR A 15 2.00 9.96 -4.43
CA THR A 15 0.62 9.70 -3.94
C THR A 15 -0.17 8.66 -4.76
N PHE A 16 0.47 7.76 -5.52
CA PHE A 16 -0.29 6.82 -6.35
C PHE A 16 -0.85 5.61 -5.56
N LYS A 17 -0.03 4.96 -4.73
CA LYS A 17 -0.43 3.89 -3.81
C LYS A 17 0.07 4.18 -2.40
N ALA A 18 -0.79 4.06 -1.40
CA ALA A 18 -0.42 4.29 0.00
C ALA A 18 -1.01 3.19 0.92
N ILE A 19 -0.33 2.93 2.03
CA ILE A 19 -0.97 2.23 3.15
C ILE A 19 -1.99 3.21 3.72
N LYS A 20 -3.26 2.80 3.79
CA LYS A 20 -4.35 3.70 4.20
C LYS A 20 -4.01 4.36 5.54
N ASN A 21 -3.98 5.68 5.53
CA ASN A 21 -3.84 6.53 6.71
C ASN A 21 -4.97 7.58 6.71
N TYR A 22 -5.29 8.14 7.86
CA TYR A 22 -6.38 9.13 8.00
C TYR A 22 -5.92 10.58 7.72
N MET A 23 -4.69 10.78 7.24
CA MET A 23 -4.11 12.10 6.99
C MET A 23 -3.93 12.35 5.50
N PHE A 24 -4.40 13.50 5.01
CA PHE A 24 -4.17 13.96 3.64
C PHE A 24 -2.73 14.50 3.48
N PRO A 25 -2.08 14.30 2.32
CA PRO A 25 -2.55 13.55 1.14
C PRO A 25 -2.46 12.03 1.31
N ASP A 26 -3.56 11.32 1.01
CA ASP A 26 -3.57 9.85 0.94
C ASP A 26 -3.36 9.39 -0.51
N GLY A 27 -3.08 8.10 -0.70
CA GLY A 27 -2.91 7.51 -2.03
C GLY A 27 -4.22 7.48 -2.82
N VAL A 28 -4.13 7.60 -4.15
CA VAL A 28 -5.25 7.28 -5.07
C VAL A 28 -5.73 5.85 -4.86
N TYR A 29 -4.81 4.95 -4.53
CA TYR A 29 -5.07 3.58 -4.11
C TYR A 29 -4.64 3.39 -2.65
N SER A 30 -5.55 2.95 -1.79
CA SER A 30 -5.29 2.77 -0.37
C SER A 30 -5.32 1.28 0.01
N TYR A 31 -4.27 0.81 0.68
CA TYR A 31 -4.23 -0.54 1.27
C TYR A 31 -4.96 -0.55 2.61
N GLY A 32 -6.14 -1.16 2.67
CA GLY A 32 -6.99 -1.19 3.87
C GLY A 32 -6.71 -2.36 4.82
N ALA A 33 -6.16 -3.47 4.33
CA ALA A 33 -5.95 -4.66 5.16
C ALA A 33 -4.89 -4.42 6.24
N ASN A 34 -5.06 -5.04 7.41
CA ASN A 34 -4.19 -4.91 8.57
C ASN A 34 -3.39 -6.18 8.83
N ASP A 35 -2.62 -6.59 7.82
CA ASP A 35 -1.75 -7.76 7.93
C ASP A 35 -0.66 -7.57 9.00
N PRO A 36 -0.04 -8.65 9.50
CA PRO A 36 0.99 -8.59 10.53
C PRO A 36 2.17 -7.66 10.21
N TRP A 37 2.45 -7.44 8.92
CA TRP A 37 3.52 -6.57 8.44
C TRP A 37 3.09 -5.13 8.16
N VAL A 38 1.78 -4.84 8.28
CA VAL A 38 1.22 -3.48 8.28
C VAL A 38 0.97 -3.02 9.72
N ASN A 39 0.49 -3.93 10.57
CA ASN A 39 0.22 -3.79 12.00
C ASN A 39 -0.08 -2.36 12.48
N ARG A 40 -1.36 -1.97 12.41
CA ARG A 40 -1.88 -0.67 12.89
C ARG A 40 -2.26 -0.66 14.38
N ALA A 41 -2.21 -1.79 15.07
CA ALA A 41 -2.77 -1.92 16.43
C ALA A 41 -1.82 -1.46 17.55
N GLY A 42 -0.52 -1.25 17.27
CA GLY A 42 0.49 -0.88 18.27
C GLY A 42 0.76 -1.96 19.32
N PRO A 43 1.83 -1.87 20.13
CA PRO A 43 2.86 -0.81 20.20
C PRO A 43 3.95 -0.91 19.13
N ASP A 44 4.17 -2.09 18.57
CA ASP A 44 5.08 -2.29 17.43
C ASP A 44 4.34 -1.94 16.13
N SER A 45 4.94 -1.14 15.26
CA SER A 45 4.38 -0.84 13.95
C SER A 45 4.68 -1.95 12.94
N GLY A 46 3.99 -1.94 11.80
CA GLY A 46 4.33 -2.81 10.66
C GLY A 46 5.79 -2.67 10.23
N TRP A 47 6.38 -1.48 10.36
CA TRP A 47 7.78 -1.21 10.04
C TRP A 47 8.74 -1.97 10.96
N ASP A 48 8.45 -2.02 12.26
CA ASP A 48 9.29 -2.70 13.26
C ASP A 48 9.29 -4.22 13.06
N SER A 49 8.15 -4.75 12.62
CA SER A 49 7.97 -6.19 12.37
C SER A 49 8.38 -6.63 10.95
N TRP A 50 8.60 -5.69 10.02
CA TRP A 50 8.82 -5.99 8.60
C TRP A 50 10.00 -6.93 8.36
N ALA A 51 11.18 -6.58 8.88
CA ALA A 51 12.40 -7.37 8.69
C ALA A 51 12.29 -8.77 9.32
N ARG A 52 11.61 -8.88 10.47
CA ARG A 52 11.37 -10.15 11.16
C ARG A 52 10.40 -11.06 10.41
N LEU A 53 9.38 -10.48 9.78
CA LEU A 53 8.35 -11.23 9.05
C LEU A 53 8.79 -11.60 7.62
N TRP A 54 9.76 -10.89 7.05
CA TRP A 54 10.22 -11.13 5.68
C TRP A 54 10.62 -12.59 5.38
N PRO A 55 11.43 -13.29 6.19
CA PRO A 55 11.84 -14.66 5.88
C PRO A 55 10.68 -15.65 5.80
N THR A 56 9.64 -15.43 6.60
CA THR A 56 8.50 -16.35 6.74
C THR A 56 7.30 -15.96 5.88
N HIS A 57 7.11 -14.67 5.61
CA HIS A 57 5.92 -14.14 4.92
C HIS A 57 6.22 -13.46 3.58
N LYS A 58 7.46 -13.57 3.06
CA LYS A 58 7.92 -12.92 1.81
C LYS A 58 6.89 -12.94 0.68
N LYS A 59 6.33 -14.11 0.37
CA LYS A 59 5.38 -14.26 -0.75
C LYS A 59 4.09 -13.47 -0.51
N GLN A 60 3.56 -13.51 0.71
CA GLN A 60 2.32 -12.80 1.07
C GLN A 60 2.56 -11.29 1.12
N MET A 61 3.71 -10.88 1.66
CA MET A 61 4.16 -9.49 1.70
C MET A 61 4.28 -8.91 0.29
N ILE A 62 4.94 -9.62 -0.64
CA ILE A 62 5.02 -9.19 -2.05
C ILE A 62 3.64 -9.17 -2.70
N ALA A 63 2.79 -10.18 -2.45
CA ALA A 63 1.44 -10.23 -3.00
C ALA A 63 0.55 -9.09 -2.49
N SER A 64 0.76 -8.62 -1.25
CA SER A 64 0.03 -7.50 -0.66
C SER A 64 0.22 -6.19 -1.41
N TRP A 65 1.32 -6.04 -2.15
CA TRP A 65 1.65 -4.81 -2.88
C TRP A 65 1.05 -4.75 -4.29
N ARG A 66 0.37 -5.80 -4.74
CA ARG A 66 -0.33 -5.83 -6.03
C ARG A 66 -1.52 -4.88 -6.03
N THR A 67 -1.76 -4.21 -7.15
CA THR A 67 -2.84 -3.20 -7.28
C THR A 67 -4.21 -3.75 -6.89
N GLU A 68 -4.49 -5.00 -7.22
CA GLU A 68 -5.72 -5.72 -6.88
C GLU A 68 -6.05 -5.76 -5.39
N LYS A 69 -5.06 -5.53 -4.51
CA LYS A 69 -5.24 -5.51 -3.05
C LYS A 69 -5.51 -4.10 -2.48
N PHE A 70 -5.48 -3.08 -3.33
CA PHE A 70 -5.72 -1.70 -2.94
C PHE A 70 -7.09 -1.26 -3.42
N SER A 71 -7.76 -0.45 -2.61
CA SER A 71 -9.03 0.14 -2.98
C SER A 71 -8.80 1.54 -3.55
N LEU A 72 -9.47 1.87 -4.65
CA LEU A 72 -9.44 3.20 -5.22
C LEU A 72 -10.14 4.20 -4.28
N ASN A 73 -9.48 5.29 -3.95
CA ASN A 73 -10.08 6.42 -3.25
C ASN A 73 -10.84 7.30 -4.27
N ALA A 74 -12.12 7.00 -4.46
CA ALA A 74 -12.97 7.68 -5.44
C ALA A 74 -13.07 9.20 -5.21
N LEU A 75 -12.95 9.66 -3.96
CA LEU A 75 -12.97 11.09 -3.64
C LEU A 75 -11.73 11.78 -4.18
N ILE A 76 -10.54 11.26 -3.91
CA ILE A 76 -9.28 11.82 -4.42
C ILE A 76 -9.27 11.81 -5.96
N VAL A 77 -9.73 10.71 -6.57
CA VAL A 77 -9.82 10.63 -8.04
C VAL A 77 -10.74 11.71 -8.60
N LYS A 78 -11.89 11.95 -7.96
CA LYS A 78 -12.82 13.00 -8.37
C LYS A 78 -12.15 14.38 -8.29
N GLU A 79 -11.55 14.73 -7.15
CA GLU A 79 -10.90 16.03 -6.97
C GLU A 79 -9.75 16.26 -7.97
N ILE A 80 -8.93 15.23 -8.24
CA ILE A 80 -7.87 15.32 -9.25
C ILE A 80 -8.45 15.55 -10.65
N ARG A 81 -9.57 14.89 -10.98
CA ARG A 81 -10.21 15.00 -12.29
C ARG A 81 -10.85 16.36 -12.49
N ASP A 82 -11.45 16.94 -11.45
CA ASP A 82 -12.10 18.24 -11.49
C ASP A 82 -11.08 19.41 -11.51
N ALA A 83 -9.83 19.15 -11.10
CA ALA A 83 -8.73 20.11 -11.14
C ALA A 83 -7.97 20.18 -12.49
N CYS A 84 -8.27 19.29 -13.45
CA CYS A 84 -7.72 19.26 -14.81
C CYS A 84 -8.72 19.80 -15.84
#